data_AF-A0A353LYK6-F1
#
_entry.id   AF-A0A353LYK6-F1
#
_cell.length_a   1.000
_cell.length_b   1.000
_cell.length_c   1.000
_cell.angle_alpha   90.00
_cell.angle_beta   90.00
_cell.angle_gamma   90.00
#
_symmetry.space_group_name_H-M   'P 1'
#
loop_
_entity.id
_entity.type
_entity.pdbx_description
1 polymer ?
#
loop_
_entity_poly.entity_id
_entity_poly.type
_entity_poly.pdbx_seq_one_letter_code
_entity_poly.pdbx_strand_id
1 'polypeptide(L)' 'MHLRTTKRIRQEVKLYDPIGADREGNEISLMDVLSSDEDEVLDAVVLSMDRSRLEGRFDCLSQREQTVLK' A
#
# COMPACT_ATOMS: atom_id res chain seq x y z
N MET A 1 4.78 -3.33 43.78
CA MET A 1 5.50 -2.79 42.61
C MET A 1 6.30 -3.94 42.01
N HIS A 2 5.92 -4.52 40.85
CA HIS A 2 6.77 -5.40 39.99
C HIS A 2 5.99 -5.98 38.78
N LEU A 3 4.66 -5.94 38.79
CA LEU A 3 3.81 -6.54 37.74
C LEU A 3 3.35 -5.58 36.61
N ARG A 4 3.85 -4.34 36.58
CA ARG A 4 3.51 -3.35 35.53
C ARG A 4 4.66 -3.06 34.56
N THR A 5 5.76 -3.80 34.65
CA THR A 5 6.99 -3.56 33.87
C THR A 5 7.12 -4.45 32.63
N THR A 6 6.21 -5.40 32.39
CA THR A 6 6.08 -6.13 31.10
C THR A 6 5.34 -5.28 30.07
N LYS A 7 5.78 -4.03 29.95
CA LYS A 7 5.48 -3.09 28.89
C LYS A 7 5.89 -3.75 27.58
N ARG A 8 4.92 -4.14 26.74
CA ARG A 8 5.04 -4.41 25.29
C ARG A 8 6.48 -4.68 24.86
N ILE A 9 6.95 -5.92 25.03
CA ILE A 9 8.19 -6.34 24.36
C ILE A 9 7.84 -6.32 22.87
N ARG A 10 8.25 -5.26 22.17
CA ARG A 10 8.52 -5.32 20.73
C ARG A 10 9.63 -6.36 20.61
N GLN A 11 9.27 -7.63 20.49
CA GLN A 11 10.23 -8.65 20.11
C GLN A 11 10.57 -8.35 18.66
N GLU A 12 11.85 -8.15 18.38
CA GLU A 12 12.34 -8.17 17.02
C GLU A 12 12.02 -9.54 16.44
N VAL A 13 11.21 -9.60 15.38
CA VAL A 13 10.86 -10.83 14.67
C VAL A 13 11.69 -10.84 13.40
N LYS A 14 12.34 -11.97 13.08
CA LYS A 14 13.06 -12.11 11.82
C LYS A 14 12.07 -12.41 10.70
N LEU A 15 12.19 -11.68 9.59
CA LEU A 15 11.30 -11.84 8.44
C LEU A 15 11.40 -13.23 7.79
N TYR A 16 12.56 -13.87 7.90
CA TYR A 16 12.84 -15.17 7.31
C TYR A 16 12.57 -16.35 8.25
N ASP A 17 12.17 -16.11 9.50
CA ASP A 17 11.85 -17.22 10.41
C ASP A 17 10.54 -17.89 9.92
N PRO A 18 10.49 -19.23 9.90
CA PRO A 18 9.29 -19.95 9.50
C PRO A 18 8.18 -19.72 10.53
N ILE A 19 6.99 -19.37 10.04
CA ILE A 19 5.79 -19.11 10.85
C ILE A 19 4.77 -20.25 10.80
N GLY A 20 4.96 -21.21 9.88
CA GLY A 20 4.07 -22.35 9.71
C GLY A 20 4.45 -23.17 8.47
N ALA A 21 3.57 -24.10 8.09
CA ALA A 21 3.69 -24.86 6.85
C ALA A 21 2.39 -24.79 6.04
N ASP A 22 2.50 -24.85 4.72
CA ASP A 22 1.35 -24.95 3.83
C ASP A 22 0.70 -26.35 3.86
N ARG A 23 -0.29 -26.59 3.00
CA ARG A 23 -0.98 -27.90 2.92
C ARG A 23 -0.10 -29.02 2.36
N GLU A 24 1.02 -28.68 1.74
CA GLU A 24 1.98 -29.61 1.13
C GLU A 24 3.19 -29.86 2.04
N GLY A 25 3.28 -29.14 3.17
CA GLY A 25 4.34 -29.27 4.16
C GLY A 25 5.55 -28.36 3.92
N ASN A 26 5.46 -27.42 2.97
CA ASN A 26 6.51 -26.42 2.76
C ASN A 26 6.45 -25.37 3.86
N GLU A 27 7.60 -24.97 4.38
CA GLU A 27 7.70 -23.91 5.37
C GLU A 27 7.30 -22.55 4.75
N ILE A 28 6.47 -21.80 5.45
CA ILE A 28 6.07 -20.43 5.10
C ILE A 28 6.83 -19.50 6.04
N SER A 29 7.53 -18.50 5.51
CA SER A 29 8.18 -17.45 6.28
C SER A 29 7.28 -16.23 6.45
N LEU A 30 7.59 -15.37 7.43
CA LEU A 30 6.83 -14.14 7.64
C LEU A 30 6.88 -13.22 6.41
N MET A 31 8.01 -13.19 5.70
CA MET A 31 8.20 -12.41 4.46
C MET A 31 7.21 -12.80 3.36
N ASP A 32 6.82 -14.08 3.28
CA ASP A 32 5.91 -14.57 2.23
C ASP A 32 4.48 -14.07 2.40
N VAL A 33 4.11 -13.63 3.60
CA VAL A 33 2.76 -13.14 3.94
C VAL A 33 2.69 -11.61 3.98
N LEU A 34 3.83 -10.93 4.08
CA LEU A 34 3.88 -9.49 4.03
C LEU A 34 3.68 -9.03 2.57
N SER A 35 2.43 -8.75 2.23
CA SER A 35 2.09 -8.11 0.96
C SER A 35 2.55 -6.64 0.95
N SER A 36 2.93 -6.16 -0.23
CA SER A 36 2.93 -4.72 -0.51
C SER A 36 1.47 -4.29 -0.72
N ASP A 37 1.11 -3.04 -0.46
CA ASP A 37 -0.27 -2.56 -0.62
C ASP A 37 -0.80 -2.92 -2.02
N GLU A 38 -1.66 -3.94 -2.09
CA GLU A 38 -2.06 -4.63 -3.33
C GLU A 38 -2.83 -3.70 -4.29
N ASP A 39 -3.34 -2.58 -3.78
CA ASP A 39 -4.14 -1.61 -4.52
C ASP A 39 -3.32 -0.57 -5.29
N GLU A 40 -1.99 -0.50 -5.10
CA GLU A 40 -1.17 0.58 -5.69
C GLU A 40 -1.19 0.57 -7.23
N VAL A 41 -1.19 -0.60 -7.86
CA VAL A 41 -1.21 -0.71 -9.32
C VAL A 41 -2.58 -0.33 -9.89
N LEU A 42 -3.67 -0.79 -9.27
CA LEU A 42 -5.01 -0.48 -9.72
C LEU A 42 -5.29 1.02 -9.56
N ASP A 43 -4.96 1.58 -8.41
CA ASP A 43 -5.11 3.00 -8.12
C ASP A 43 -4.28 3.86 -9.09
N ALA A 44 -3.04 3.47 -9.37
CA ALA A 44 -2.19 4.17 -10.33
C ALA A 44 -2.80 4.17 -11.74
N VAL A 45 -3.35 3.03 -12.18
CA VAL A 45 -4.01 2.92 -13.49
C VAL A 45 -5.27 3.79 -13.53
N VAL A 46 -6.14 3.70 -12.52
CA VAL A 46 -7.36 4.51 -12.44
C VAL A 46 -7.03 6.01 -12.46
N LEU A 47 -6.05 6.43 -11.65
CA LEU A 47 -5.57 7.81 -11.61
C LEU A 47 -5.08 8.28 -12.97
N SER A 48 -4.34 7.44 -13.71
CA SER A 48 -3.83 7.78 -15.04
C SER A 48 -4.95 7.98 -16.07
N MET A 49 -6.01 7.16 -15.98
CA MET A 49 -7.19 7.26 -16.84
C MET A 49 -8.01 8.50 -16.53
N ASP A 50 -8.24 8.78 -15.24
CA ASP A 50 -9.00 9.94 -14.80
C ASP A 50 -8.28 11.23 -15.16
N ARG A 51 -6.95 11.29 -15.00
CA ARG A 51 -6.14 12.41 -15.46
C ARG A 51 -6.31 12.66 -16.96
N SER A 52 -6.21 11.61 -17.77
CA SER A 52 -6.34 11.73 -19.24
C SER A 52 -7.73 12.25 -19.63
N ARG A 53 -8.78 11.78 -18.97
CA ARG A 53 -10.16 12.26 -19.18
C ARG A 53 -10.34 13.70 -18.76
N LEU A 54 -9.72 14.09 -17.65
CA LEU A 54 -9.78 15.43 -17.10
C LEU A 54 -9.07 16.41 -18.03
N GLU A 55 -7.87 16.10 -18.52
CA GLU A 55 -7.13 16.90 -19.51
C GLU A 55 -7.96 17.16 -20.78
N GLY A 56 -8.66 16.15 -21.31
CA GLY A 56 -9.55 16.32 -22.46
C GLY A 56 -10.79 17.20 -22.21
N ARG A 57 -11.09 17.54 -20.95
CA ARG A 57 -12.15 18.50 -20.60
C ARG A 57 -11.62 19.91 -20.39
N PHE A 58 -10.30 20.11 -20.23
CA PHE A 58 -9.75 21.46 -20.05
C PHE A 58 -9.86 22.30 -21.33
N ASP A 59 -10.00 21.66 -22.50
CA ASP A 59 -10.18 22.31 -23.78
C ASP A 59 -11.43 23.21 -23.86
N CYS A 60 -12.45 22.97 -23.02
CA CYS A 60 -13.65 23.82 -22.99
C CYS A 60 -13.52 25.04 -22.07
N LEU A 61 -12.45 25.12 -21.28
CA LEU A 61 -12.23 26.21 -20.33
C LEU A 61 -11.55 27.40 -21.03
N SER A 62 -11.92 28.62 -20.60
CA SER A 62 -11.21 29.82 -21.03
C SER A 62 -9.78 29.86 -20.48
N GLN A 63 -8.91 30.63 -21.12
CA GLN A 63 -7.51 30.77 -20.71
C GLN A 63 -7.35 31.22 -19.24
N ARG A 64 -8.29 32.04 -18.75
CA ARG A 64 -8.34 32.46 -17.35
C ARG A 64 -8.75 31.30 -16.42
N GLU A 65 -9.77 30.53 -16.77
CA GLU A 65 -10.23 29.39 -15.98
C GLU A 65 -9.17 28.29 -15.91
N GLN A 66 -8.50 28.00 -17.03
CA GLN A 66 -7.35 27.09 -17.05
C GLN A 66 -6.22 27.58 -16.13
N THR A 67 -5.92 28.89 -16.12
CA THR A 67 -4.87 29.45 -15.25
C THR A 67 -5.24 29.36 -13.76
N VAL A 68 -6.52 29.40 -13.41
CA VAL A 68 -7.00 29.31 -12.02
C VAL A 68 -7.04 27.86 -11.52
N LEU A 69 -7.30 26.89 -12.40
CA LEU A 69 -7.45 25.47 -12.07
C LEU A 69 -6.15 24.66 -12.20
N LYS A 70 -5.15 25.20 -12.90
CA LYS A 70 -3.82 24.59 -13.07
C LYS A 70 -2.93 24.84 -11.86
#